data_AF-A0A7Y5FS30-F1
#
_entry.id   AF-A0A7Y5FS30-F1
#
_cell.length_a   1.000
_cell.length_b   1.000
_cell.length_c   1.000
_cell.angle_alpha   90.00
_cell.angle_beta   90.00
_cell.angle_gamma   90.00
#
_symmetry.space_group_name_H-M   'P 1'
#
loop_
_entity.id
_entity.type
_entity.pdbx_description
1 polymer ?
#
loop_
_entity_poly.entity_id
_entity_poly.type
_entity_poly.pdbx_seq_one_letter_code
_entity_poly.pdbx_strand_id
1 'polypeptide(L)'
;MPTTKYQIKQNSAHIVIIKDGKNVLIDTGSPQTIGKMPEFEWNGVKHNISESMLGMVDINEVCELSGEDIDVLLGADILGASPFIVDLQENCFILPD
;
A
#
# COMPACT_ATOMS: atom_id res chain seq x y z
N MET A 1 -23.62 1.19 3.87
CA MET A 1 -22.54 2.07 3.38
C MET A 1 -21.71 1.23 2.45
N PRO A 2 -21.35 1.70 1.25
CA PRO A 2 -20.44 0.96 0.40
C PRO A 2 -19.08 0.81 1.10
N THR A 3 -18.35 -0.23 0.73
CA THR A 3 -17.03 -0.54 1.30
C THR A 3 -16.20 -1.13 0.18
N THR A 4 -14.96 -0.66 0.04
CA THR A 4 -14.02 -1.24 -0.92
C THR A 4 -13.20 -2.32 -0.24
N LYS A 5 -13.16 -3.52 -0.83
CA LYS A 5 -12.39 -4.66 -0.31
C LYS A 5 -11.26 -5.02 -1.27
N TYR A 6 -10.06 -5.20 -0.72
CA TYR A 6 -8.90 -5.71 -1.44
C TYR A 6 -8.46 -7.05 -0.86
N GLN A 7 -8.07 -7.97 -1.73
CA GLN A 7 -7.50 -9.24 -1.33
C GLN A 7 -6.10 -9.01 -0.76
N ILE A 8 -5.82 -9.55 0.43
CA ILE A 8 -4.46 -9.62 0.96
C ILE A 8 -3.75 -10.80 0.29
N LYS A 9 -2.52 -10.57 -0.17
CA LYS A 9 -1.64 -11.59 -0.74
C LYS A 9 -1.31 -12.64 0.32
N GLN A 10 -1.59 -13.90 0.01
CA GLN A 10 -1.29 -15.02 0.91
C GLN A 10 0.22 -15.27 1.02
N ASN A 11 0.64 -15.79 2.16
CA ASN A 11 2.04 -16.15 2.48
C ASN A 11 3.03 -14.97 2.46
N SER A 12 2.54 -13.73 2.45
CA SER A 12 3.40 -12.57 2.67
C SER A 12 3.62 -12.38 4.17
N ALA A 13 4.86 -12.06 4.55
CA ALA A 13 5.16 -11.64 5.92
C ALA A 13 4.55 -10.26 6.25
N HIS A 14 4.13 -9.52 5.22
CA HIS A 14 3.58 -8.18 5.30
C HIS A 14 2.15 -8.14 4.77
N ILE A 15 1.40 -7.10 5.13
CA ILE A 15 0.07 -6.87 4.54
C ILE A 15 0.28 -6.25 3.15
N VAL A 16 0.28 -7.11 2.13
CA VAL A 16 0.31 -6.69 0.72
C VAL A 16 -1.06 -6.90 0.12
N ILE A 17 -1.65 -5.87 -0.47
CA ILE A 17 -2.93 -5.98 -1.19
C ILE A 17 -2.71 -5.92 -2.69
N ILE A 18 -3.63 -6.50 -3.45
CA ILE A 18 -3.64 -6.39 -4.92
C ILE A 18 -4.68 -5.35 -5.34
N LYS A 19 -4.22 -4.21 -5.88
CA LYS A 19 -5.08 -3.14 -6.42
C LYS A 19 -4.70 -2.85 -7.87
N ASP A 20 -5.65 -2.97 -8.80
CA ASP A 20 -5.43 -2.70 -10.23
C ASP A 20 -4.20 -3.42 -10.81
N GLY A 21 -4.01 -4.68 -10.39
CA GLY A 21 -2.87 -5.53 -10.77
C GLY A 21 -1.54 -5.15 -10.12
N LYS A 22 -1.51 -4.21 -9.18
CA LYS A 22 -0.30 -3.76 -8.46
C LYS A 22 -0.25 -4.35 -7.07
N ASN A 23 0.94 -4.73 -6.64
CA ASN A 23 1.23 -5.16 -5.27
C ASN A 23 1.48 -3.91 -4.41
N VAL A 24 0.58 -3.65 -3.47
CA VAL A 24 0.62 -2.49 -2.60
C VAL A 24 0.92 -2.96 -1.18
N LEU A 25 2.10 -2.63 -0.68
CA LEU A 25 2.48 -2.86 0.71
C LEU A 25 1.79 -1.81 1.60
N ILE A 26 0.99 -2.27 2.56
CA ILE A 26 0.35 -1.42 3.56
C ILE A 26 1.33 -1.24 4.72
N ASP A 27 1.80 -0.01 4.94
CA ASP A 27 2.77 0.29 5.99
C ASP A 27 2.38 1.55 6.78
N THR A 28 1.78 1.34 7.95
CA THR A 28 1.43 2.44 8.87
C THR A 28 2.64 3.06 9.57
N GLY A 29 3.81 2.42 9.54
CA GLY A 29 5.04 2.92 10.15
C GLY A 29 5.82 3.87 9.22
N SER A 30 5.54 3.82 7.93
CA SER A 30 6.19 4.66 6.93
C SER A 30 5.54 6.05 6.83
N PRO A 31 6.31 7.14 6.91
CA PRO A 31 5.77 8.50 6.86
C PRO A 31 5.31 8.94 5.48
N GLN A 32 5.76 8.27 4.42
CA GLN A 32 5.54 8.68 3.03
C GLN A 32 5.16 7.47 2.16
N THR A 33 4.31 7.70 1.16
CA THR A 33 4.01 6.75 0.11
C THR A 33 5.02 6.85 -1.02
N ILE A 34 5.57 5.70 -1.44
CA ILE A 34 6.51 5.61 -2.55
C ILE A 34 6.10 4.51 -3.53
N GLY A 35 6.52 4.60 -4.79
CA GLY A 35 6.19 3.57 -5.78
C GLY A 35 6.90 3.73 -7.11
N LYS A 36 6.71 2.74 -7.99
CA LYS A 36 7.31 2.67 -9.34
C LYS A 36 6.66 3.62 -10.37
N MET A 37 5.75 4.48 -9.93
CA MET A 37 5.00 5.41 -10.78
C MET A 37 4.90 6.78 -10.12
N PRO A 38 4.73 7.86 -10.90
CA PRO A 38 4.65 9.21 -10.34
C PRO A 38 3.32 9.51 -9.64
N GLU A 39 2.26 8.76 -9.94
CA GLU A 39 0.92 8.94 -9.38
C GLU A 39 0.30 7.62 -8.98
N PHE A 40 -0.41 7.62 -7.85
CA PHE A 40 -1.18 6.47 -7.37
C PHE A 40 -2.58 6.89 -6.93
N GLU A 41 -3.60 6.15 -7.34
CA GLU A 41 -4.98 6.40 -6.95
C GLU A 41 -5.35 5.58 -5.71
N TRP A 42 -5.77 6.27 -4.65
CA TRP A 42 -6.25 5.69 -3.41
C TRP A 42 -7.56 6.34 -2.99
N ASN A 43 -8.55 5.52 -2.64
CA ASN A 43 -9.89 5.97 -2.24
C ASN A 43 -10.53 7.01 -3.21
N GLY A 44 -10.38 6.79 -4.52
CA GLY A 44 -10.89 7.69 -5.57
C GLY A 44 -10.13 9.01 -5.75
N VAL A 45 -9.02 9.21 -5.02
CA VAL A 45 -8.16 10.39 -5.10
C VAL A 45 -6.81 10.02 -5.72
N LYS A 46 -6.33 10.83 -6.66
CA LYS A 46 -4.97 10.68 -7.21
C LYS A 46 -3.97 11.42 -6.35
N HIS A 47 -2.89 10.74 -5.99
CA HIS A 47 -1.79 11.27 -5.21
C HIS A 47 -0.51 11.26 -6.03
N ASN A 48 0.22 12.37 -6.03
CA ASN A 48 1.60 12.36 -6.49
C ASN A 48 2.44 11.62 -5.46
N ILE A 49 3.21 10.63 -5.89
CA ILE A 49 4.06 9.83 -5.03
C ILE A 49 5.50 9.86 -5.55
N SER A 50 6.45 9.58 -4.66
CA SER A 50 7.87 9.58 -5.00
C SER A 50 8.35 8.17 -5.35
N GLU A 51 9.41 8.05 -6.15
CA GLU A 51 10.10 6.77 -6.34
C GLU A 51 10.98 6.39 -5.12
N SER A 52 11.27 7.37 -4.25
CA SER A 52 12.07 7.19 -3.04
C SER A 52 11.57 7.97 -1.84
N MET A 53 11.78 7.41 -0.66
CA MET A 53 11.47 8.00 0.63
C MET A 53 12.68 8.82 1.07
N LEU A 54 12.49 10.13 1.20
CA LEU A 54 13.54 11.08 1.60
C LEU A 54 14.82 11.02 0.75
N GLY A 55 14.76 10.49 -0.48
CA GLY A 55 15.91 10.29 -1.35
C GLY A 55 16.90 9.21 -0.87
N MET A 56 16.51 8.39 0.12
CA MET A 56 17.39 7.40 0.75
C MET A 56 16.96 5.97 0.47
N VAL A 57 15.66 5.68 0.59
CA VAL A 57 15.11 4.32 0.38
C VAL A 57 14.23 4.36 -0.84
N ASP A 58 14.61 3.64 -1.90
CA ASP A 58 13.80 3.51 -3.10
C ASP A 58 12.89 2.26 -3.04
N ILE A 59 11.97 2.16 -3.99
CA ILE A 59 11.04 1.02 -4.04
C ILE A 59 11.74 -0.33 -4.31
N ASN A 60 12.92 -0.34 -4.95
CA ASN A 60 13.65 -1.58 -5.17
C ASN A 60 14.26 -2.10 -3.86
N GLU A 61 14.78 -1.21 -3.00
CA GLU A 61 15.22 -1.58 -1.67
C GLU A 61 14.08 -2.15 -0.82
N VAL A 62 12.86 -1.59 -0.95
CA VAL A 62 11.66 -2.15 -0.30
C VAL A 62 11.40 -3.58 -0.78
N CYS A 63 11.51 -3.85 -2.07
CA CYS A 63 11.35 -5.20 -2.62
C CYS A 63 12.40 -6.17 -2.05
N GLU A 64 13.67 -5.74 -1.97
CA GLU A 64 14.77 -6.56 -1.43
C GLU A 64 14.56 -6.88 0.06
N LEU A 65 14.14 -5.90 0.86
CA LEU A 65 13.92 -6.06 2.30
C LEU A 65 12.68 -6.89 2.63
N SER A 66 11.60 -6.72 1.87
CA SER A 66 10.35 -7.46 2.07
C SER A 66 10.38 -8.87 1.46
N GLY A 67 11.28 -9.12 0.50
CA GLY A 67 11.29 -10.35 -0.30
C GLY A 67 10.10 -10.47 -1.26
N GLU A 68 9.44 -9.34 -1.55
CA GLU A 68 8.22 -9.27 -2.34
C GLU A 68 8.41 -8.30 -3.52
N ASP A 69 7.72 -8.57 -4.63
CA ASP A 69 7.64 -7.58 -5.71
C ASP A 69 6.58 -6.53 -5.35
N ILE A 70 7.02 -5.38 -4.85
CA ILE A 70 6.16 -4.28 -4.41
C ILE A 70 6.18 -3.17 -5.46
N ASP A 71 5.00 -2.74 -5.89
CA ASP A 71 4.86 -1.61 -6.81
C ASP A 71 4.70 -0.29 -6.07
N VAL A 72 4.04 -0.33 -4.90
CA VAL A 72 3.76 0.82 -4.05
C VAL A 72 3.91 0.42 -2.58
N LEU A 73 4.68 1.18 -1.82
CA LEU A 73 4.59 1.21 -0.37
C LEU A 73 3.65 2.35 -0.01
N LEU A 74 2.49 2.02 0.56
CA LEU A 74 1.47 2.97 0.96
C LEU A 74 1.66 3.36 2.43
N GLY A 75 2.08 4.60 2.64
CA GLY A 75 2.47 5.16 3.93
C GLY A 75 1.36 5.97 4.62
N ALA A 76 1.68 6.52 5.79
CA ALA A 76 0.77 7.28 6.65
C ALA A 76 0.29 8.61 6.04
N ASP A 77 1.03 9.19 5.09
CA ASP A 77 0.65 10.39 4.35
C ASP A 77 -0.65 10.20 3.55
N ILE A 78 -0.92 8.98 3.07
CA ILE A 78 -2.15 8.62 2.37
C ILE A 78 -3.06 7.75 3.25
N LEU A 79 -2.53 6.72 3.92
CA LEU A 79 -3.32 5.84 4.79
C LEU A 79 -3.97 6.58 5.96
N GLY A 80 -3.31 7.60 6.50
CA GLY A 80 -3.81 8.35 7.64
C GLY A 80 -5.07 9.16 7.36
N ALA A 81 -5.46 9.33 6.08
CA ALA A 81 -6.64 10.09 5.70
C ALA A 81 -7.97 9.34 5.94
N SER A 82 -7.95 8.02 6.13
CA SER A 82 -9.17 7.23 6.29
C SER A 82 -8.95 6.01 7.18
N PRO A 83 -9.92 5.64 8.03
CA PRO A 83 -9.83 4.40 8.79
C PRO A 83 -9.87 3.20 7.82
N PHE A 84 -9.30 2.08 8.25
CA PHE A 84 -9.35 0.83 7.51
C PHE A 84 -9.40 -0.36 8.46
N ILE A 85 -9.79 -1.51 7.93
CA ILE A 85 -9.83 -2.78 8.67
C ILE A 85 -8.97 -3.80 7.95
N VAL A 86 -8.11 -4.49 8.69
CA VAL A 86 -7.39 -5.67 8.23
C VAL A 86 -8.09 -6.90 8.81
N ASP A 87 -8.80 -7.64 7.99
CA ASP A 87 -9.47 -8.88 8.38
C ASP A 87 -8.62 -10.06 7.93
N LEU A 88 -7.85 -10.62 8.86
CA LEU A 88 -6.98 -11.77 8.60
C LEU A 88 -7.74 -13.09 8.49
N GLN A 89 -8.97 -13.18 9.00
CA GLN A 89 -9.78 -14.41 8.88
C GLN A 89 -10.30 -14.54 7.45
N GLU A 90 -10.80 -13.44 6.90
CA GLU A 90 -11.28 -13.35 5.52
C GLU A 90 -10.16 -12.96 4.53
N ASN A 91 -8.94 -12.79 5.03
CA ASN A 91 -7.75 -12.42 4.26
C ASN A 91 -7.96 -11.18 3.38
N CYS A 92 -8.60 -10.14 3.91
CA CYS A 92 -8.95 -8.94 3.16
C CYS A 92 -8.64 -7.64 3.91
N PHE A 93 -8.34 -6.60 3.13
CA PHE A 93 -8.22 -5.22 3.59
C PHE A 93 -9.48 -4.47 3.19
N ILE A 94 -10.07 -3.71 4.10
CA ILE A 94 -11.35 -3.05 3.92
C ILE A 94 -11.19 -1.54 4.14
N LEU A 95 -11.55 -0.76 3.13
CA LEU A 95 -11.78 0.68 3.23
C LEU A 95 -13.29 0.92 3.41
N PRO A 96 -13.73 1.41 4.58
CA PRO A 96 -15.05 1.98 4.75
C PRO A 96 -15.16 3.30 3.98
N ASP A 97 -16.29 3.52 3.31
CA ASP A 97 -16.62 4.83 2.73
C ASP A 97 -16.79 5.93 3.80
#